data_AF-A0A519KW49-F1
#
_entry.id   AF-A0A519KW49-F1
#
_cell.length_a   1.000
_cell.length_b   1.000
_cell.length_c   1.000
_cell.angle_alpha   90.00
_cell.angle_beta   90.00
_cell.angle_gamma   90.00
#
_symmetry.space_group_name_H-M   'P 1'
#
loop_
_entity.id
_entity.type
_entity.pdbx_description
1 polymer ?
#
loop_
_entity_poly.entity_id
_entity_poly.type
_entity_poly.pdbx_seq_one_letter_code
_entity_poly.pdbx_strand_id
1 'polypeptide(L)'
;MVSLKQSLGKVTIVDFWASWCGPCRKENPNVVAIYKELHSKGLNIIGVSLDKEAGAWKEAIAKDGLTWTHVSNLKYWDEPIAKQYGVESIPATFILDASGKVVAQDLRGPELKAKIVELLAK
;
A
#
# COMPACT_ATOMS: atom_id res chain seq x y z
N MET A 1 3.08 17.59 5.56
CA MET A 1 3.39 17.08 4.21
C MET A 1 4.11 15.76 4.38
N VAL A 2 3.58 14.65 3.84
CA VAL A 2 4.20 13.32 3.95
C VAL A 2 5.11 13.11 2.74
N SER A 3 6.34 12.65 2.95
CA SER A 3 7.26 12.31 1.86
C SER A 3 7.68 10.85 1.94
N LEU A 4 7.82 10.19 0.78
CA LEU A 4 8.18 8.77 0.72
C LEU A 4 9.46 8.48 1.50
N LYS A 5 10.51 9.30 1.34
CA LYS A 5 11.79 9.12 2.03
C LYS A 5 11.69 9.11 3.55
N GLN A 6 10.77 9.89 4.12
CA GLN A 6 10.54 9.92 5.58
C GLN A 6 9.69 8.75 6.07
N SER A 7 9.00 8.07 5.16
CA SER A 7 8.12 6.94 5.43
C SER A 7 8.72 5.61 4.98
N LEU A 8 10.01 5.54 4.65
CA LEU A 8 10.66 4.27 4.33
C LEU A 8 10.93 3.46 5.61
N GLY A 9 10.49 2.20 5.60
CA GLY A 9 10.96 1.17 6.53
C GLY A 9 12.16 0.40 5.96
N LYS A 10 12.51 -0.73 6.61
CA LYS A 10 13.44 -1.71 6.01
C LYS A 10 12.90 -2.27 4.70
N VAL A 11 11.58 -2.50 4.70
CA VAL A 11 10.79 -2.86 3.53
C VAL A 11 9.55 -1.99 3.55
N THR A 12 9.20 -1.39 2.41
CA THR A 12 8.01 -0.53 2.30
C THR A 12 7.11 -1.03 1.19
N ILE A 13 5.83 -1.24 1.48
CA ILE A 13 4.82 -1.50 0.45
C ILE A 13 4.15 -0.18 0.09
N VAL A 14 4.13 0.17 -1.19
CA VAL A 14 3.25 1.20 -1.74
C VAL A 14 2.05 0.47 -2.35
N ASP A 15 0.88 0.67 -1.76
CA ASP A 15 -0.36 0.00 -2.13
C ASP A 15 -1.34 0.97 -2.80
N PHE A 16 -1.61 0.75 -4.08
CA PHE A 16 -2.56 1.52 -4.87
C PHE A 16 -3.93 0.85 -4.86
N TRP A 17 -4.90 1.54 -4.27
CA TRP A 17 -6.21 0.98 -3.98
C TRP A 17 -7.30 2.05 -4.08
N ALA A 18 -8.56 1.66 -3.87
CA ALA A 18 -9.66 2.61 -3.72
C ALA A 18 -10.84 1.98 -2.95
N SER A 19 -11.70 2.81 -2.36
CA SER A 19 -12.88 2.35 -1.63
C SER A 19 -13.85 1.51 -2.50
N TRP A 20 -13.93 1.85 -3.79
CA TRP A 20 -14.77 1.21 -4.82
C TRP A 20 -14.10 -0.02 -5.47
N CYS A 21 -12.83 -0.29 -5.18
CA CYS A 21 -12.10 -1.43 -5.75
C CYS A 21 -12.40 -2.72 -4.98
N GLY A 22 -13.41 -3.47 -5.41
CA GLY A 22 -13.81 -4.74 -4.76
C GLY A 22 -12.63 -5.70 -4.48
N PRO A 23 -11.74 -6.00 -5.44
CA PRO A 23 -10.59 -6.88 -5.19
C PRO A 23 -9.59 -6.31 -4.17
N CYS A 24 -9.36 -4.99 -4.16
CA CYS A 24 -8.51 -4.35 -3.15
C CYS A 24 -9.07 -4.57 -1.74
N ARG A 25 -10.39 -4.33 -1.57
CA ARG A 25 -11.10 -4.51 -0.29
C ARG A 25 -11.06 -5.96 0.20
N LYS A 26 -11.04 -6.93 -0.72
CA LYS A 26 -10.90 -8.36 -0.40
C LYS A 26 -9.49 -8.73 0.09
N GLU A 27 -8.47 -8.03 -0.37
CA GLU A 27 -7.07 -8.24 0.03
C GLU A 27 -6.72 -7.54 1.36
N ASN A 28 -7.42 -6.46 1.71
CA ASN A 28 -7.16 -5.67 2.92
C ASN A 28 -7.02 -6.49 4.21
N PRO A 29 -7.86 -7.50 4.52
CA PRO A 29 -7.67 -8.34 5.70
C PRO A 29 -6.30 -9.06 5.74
N ASN A 30 -5.79 -9.50 4.58
CA ASN A 30 -4.47 -10.09 4.48
C ASN A 30 -3.37 -9.06 4.74
N VAL A 31 -3.47 -7.86 4.15
CA VAL A 31 -2.50 -6.77 4.34
C VAL A 31 -2.46 -6.33 5.81
N VAL A 32 -3.62 -6.20 6.46
CA VAL A 32 -3.74 -5.88 7.89
C VAL A 32 -3.03 -6.94 8.75
N ALA A 33 -3.23 -8.22 8.45
CA ALA A 33 -2.56 -9.31 9.16
C ALA A 33 -1.04 -9.25 9.00
N ILE A 34 -0.55 -9.05 7.77
CA ILE A 34 0.87 -8.89 7.46
C ILE A 34 1.46 -7.69 8.20
N TYR A 35 0.78 -6.55 8.17
CA TYR A 35 1.23 -5.33 8.85
C TYR A 35 1.34 -5.54 10.35
N LYS A 36 0.31 -6.11 10.98
CA LYS A 36 0.32 -6.40 12.42
C LYS A 36 1.49 -7.31 12.83
N GLU A 37 1.84 -8.28 11.99
CA GLU A 37 2.91 -9.24 12.28
C GLU A 37 4.32 -8.70 12.03
N LEU A 38 4.49 -7.87 10.98
CA LEU A 38 5.81 -7.51 10.46
C LEU A 38 6.16 -6.03 10.63
N HIS A 39 5.23 -5.16 11.05
CA HIS A 39 5.50 -3.73 11.19
C HIS A 39 6.63 -3.45 12.17
N SER A 40 6.59 -4.06 13.37
CA SER A 40 7.65 -3.94 14.38
C SER A 40 8.99 -4.53 13.93
N LYS A 41 9.00 -5.37 12.89
CA LYS A 41 10.21 -5.95 12.29
C LYS A 41 10.81 -5.07 11.19
N GLY A 42 10.17 -3.96 10.85
CA GLY A 42 10.65 -2.98 9.88
C GLY A 42 9.84 -2.90 8.59
N LEU A 43 8.68 -3.57 8.49
CA LEU A 43 7.74 -3.35 7.40
C LEU A 43 7.03 -2.00 7.60
N ASN A 44 6.97 -1.18 6.55
CA ASN A 44 6.01 -0.09 6.47
C ASN A 44 5.07 -0.24 5.27
N ILE A 45 3.90 0.40 5.33
CA ILE A 45 2.94 0.44 4.23
C ILE A 45 2.49 1.88 4.02
N ILE A 46 2.39 2.29 2.75
CA ILE A 46 1.83 3.57 2.35
C ILE A 46 0.71 3.28 1.35
N GLY A 47 -0.52 3.61 1.72
CA GLY A 47 -1.66 3.46 0.83
C GLY A 47 -1.87 4.72 -0.02
N VAL A 48 -1.92 4.58 -1.33
CA VAL A 48 -2.30 5.63 -2.27
C VAL A 48 -3.70 5.34 -2.79
N SER A 49 -4.66 6.18 -2.41
CA SER A 49 -6.06 5.99 -2.81
C SER A 49 -6.39 6.72 -4.12
N LEU A 50 -7.04 6.01 -5.03
CA LEU A 50 -7.64 6.51 -6.28
C LEU A 50 -9.14 6.82 -6.09
N ASP A 51 -9.56 7.22 -4.90
CA ASP A 51 -10.92 7.71 -4.67
C ASP A 51 -11.14 9.09 -5.31
N LYS A 52 -12.42 9.48 -5.46
CA LYS A 52 -12.84 10.86 -5.78
C LYS A 52 -13.41 11.58 -4.56
N GLU A 53 -13.98 10.81 -3.63
CA GLU A 53 -14.71 11.33 -2.49
C GLU A 53 -13.98 10.99 -1.18
N ALA A 54 -13.61 12.03 -0.43
CA ALA A 54 -12.90 11.87 0.84
C ALA A 54 -13.71 11.06 1.88
N GLY A 55 -15.04 11.17 1.84
CA GLY A 55 -15.93 10.45 2.75
C GLY A 55 -15.82 8.94 2.57
N ALA A 56 -16.04 8.46 1.34
CA ALA A 56 -15.95 7.04 1.00
C ALA A 56 -14.56 6.45 1.27
N TRP A 57 -13.51 7.22 0.97
CA TRP A 57 -12.13 6.83 1.26
C TRP A 57 -11.87 6.64 2.77
N LYS A 58 -12.24 7.62 3.58
CA LYS A 58 -12.05 7.57 5.05
C LYS A 58 -12.90 6.50 5.71
N GLU A 59 -14.13 6.32 5.25
CA GLU A 59 -15.01 5.25 5.73
C GLU A 59 -14.42 3.88 5.42
N ALA A 60 -13.89 3.68 4.21
CA ALA A 60 -13.23 2.43 3.84
C ALA A 60 -11.99 2.13 4.70
N ILE A 61 -11.15 3.14 4.97
CA ILE A 61 -10.01 3.02 5.89
C ILE A 61 -10.46 2.53 7.25
N ALA A 62 -11.48 3.19 7.83
CA ALA A 62 -11.98 2.85 9.16
C ALA A 62 -12.60 1.46 9.20
N LYS A 63 -13.41 1.12 8.20
CA LYS A 63 -14.12 -0.16 8.10
C LYS A 63 -13.17 -1.35 7.95
N ASP A 64 -12.08 -1.16 7.22
CA ASP A 64 -11.13 -2.23 6.94
C ASP A 64 -9.96 -2.27 7.94
N GLY A 65 -9.88 -1.32 8.87
CA GLY A 65 -8.82 -1.26 9.86
C GLY A 65 -7.44 -0.97 9.27
N LEU A 66 -7.38 -0.13 8.24
CA LEU A 66 -6.12 0.24 7.58
C LEU A 66 -5.39 1.29 8.42
N THR A 67 -4.49 0.84 9.29
CA THR A 67 -3.87 1.69 10.33
C THR A 67 -2.59 2.38 9.89
N TRP A 68 -2.12 2.12 8.68
CA TRP A 68 -0.91 2.75 8.13
C TRP A 68 -1.23 4.10 7.50
N THR A 69 -0.21 4.76 6.96
CA THR A 69 -0.39 6.09 6.35
C THR A 69 -1.08 5.96 5.00
N HIS A 70 -2.16 6.72 4.81
CA HIS A 70 -2.84 6.83 3.53
C HIS A 70 -2.78 8.25 2.99
N VAL A 71 -2.58 8.37 1.67
CA VAL A 71 -2.61 9.63 0.93
C VAL A 71 -3.56 9.50 -0.25
N SER A 72 -4.17 10.62 -0.64
CA SER A 72 -4.96 10.71 -1.87
C SER A 72 -5.02 12.17 -2.32
N ASN A 73 -4.94 12.36 -3.64
CA ASN A 73 -5.25 13.64 -4.27
C ASN A 73 -6.72 13.73 -4.70
N LEU A 74 -7.52 12.69 -4.47
CA LEU A 74 -8.93 12.57 -4.86
C LEU A 74 -9.18 12.73 -6.36
N LYS A 75 -8.20 12.29 -7.18
CA LYS A 75 -8.19 12.48 -8.63
C LYS A 75 -8.46 11.20 -9.44
N TYR A 76 -8.89 10.11 -8.81
CA TYR A 76 -9.16 8.86 -9.53
C TYR A 76 -7.94 8.39 -10.34
N TRP A 77 -8.08 8.02 -11.62
CA TRP A 77 -6.94 7.68 -12.50
C TRP A 77 -6.02 8.87 -12.83
N ASP A 78 -6.40 10.11 -12.51
CA ASP A 78 -5.52 11.28 -12.59
C ASP A 78 -4.68 11.50 -11.31
N GLU A 79 -4.62 10.50 -10.42
CA GLU A 79 -3.78 10.55 -9.23
C GLU A 79 -2.29 10.61 -9.64
N PRO A 80 -1.57 11.68 -9.26
CA PRO A 80 -0.22 11.94 -9.77
C PRO A 80 0.81 10.90 -9.33
N ILE A 81 0.68 10.30 -8.15
CA ILE A 81 1.60 9.26 -7.67
C ILE A 81 1.35 7.97 -8.46
N ALA A 82 0.09 7.57 -8.67
CA ALA A 82 -0.29 6.42 -9.48
C ALA A 82 0.26 6.54 -10.90
N LYS A 83 0.13 7.72 -11.52
CA LYS A 83 0.75 8.01 -12.83
C LYS A 83 2.27 7.90 -12.82
N GLN A 84 2.93 8.42 -11.79
CA GLN A 84 4.39 8.32 -11.66
C GLN A 84 4.87 6.87 -11.54
N TYR A 85 4.07 6.00 -10.91
CA TYR A 85 4.34 4.57 -10.80
C TYR A 85 3.84 3.75 -12.01
N GLY A 86 3.21 4.38 -13.01
CA GLY A 86 2.68 3.70 -14.19
C GLY A 86 1.49 2.78 -13.88
N VAL A 87 0.68 3.12 -12.87
CA VAL A 87 -0.47 2.30 -12.45
C VAL A 87 -1.63 2.50 -13.40
N GLU A 88 -1.95 1.45 -14.16
CA GLU A 88 -3.09 1.42 -15.11
C GLU A 88 -4.27 0.60 -14.60
N SER A 89 -4.08 -0.18 -13.54
CA SER A 89 -5.13 -0.99 -12.92
C SER A 89 -4.90 -1.12 -11.41
N ILE A 90 -5.98 -1.36 -10.65
CA ILE A 90 -5.90 -1.63 -9.21
C ILE A 90 -6.64 -2.93 -8.87
N PRO A 91 -6.18 -3.70 -7.86
CA PRO A 91 -5.09 -3.39 -6.93
C PRO A 91 -3.72 -3.44 -7.61
N ALA A 92 -2.80 -2.54 -7.23
CA ALA A 92 -1.39 -2.57 -7.64
C ALA A 92 -0.49 -2.38 -6.41
N THR A 93 0.58 -3.16 -6.29
CA THR A 93 1.52 -3.01 -5.15
C THR A 93 2.95 -2.92 -5.64
N PHE A 94 3.74 -2.10 -4.98
CA PHE A 94 5.18 -2.00 -5.20
C PHE A 94 5.90 -2.19 -3.88
N ILE A 95 6.91 -3.05 -3.88
CA ILE A 95 7.71 -3.37 -2.70
C ILE A 95 9.06 -2.69 -2.87
N LEU A 96 9.37 -1.80 -1.93
CA LEU A 96 10.60 -1.02 -1.90
C LEU A 96 11.54 -1.59 -0.82
N ASP A 97 12.83 -1.60 -1.12
CA ASP A 97 13.87 -1.77 -0.11
C ASP A 97 14.09 -0.49 0.73
N ALA A 98 15.00 -0.56 1.71
CA ALA A 98 15.34 0.57 2.58
C ALA A 98 15.92 1.80 1.84
N SER A 99 16.41 1.63 0.60
CA SER A 99 16.89 2.72 -0.25
C SER A 99 15.77 3.38 -1.07
N GLY A 100 14.57 2.79 -1.06
CA GLY A 100 13.43 3.22 -1.86
C GLY A 100 13.43 2.64 -3.28
N LYS A 101 14.22 1.61 -3.57
CA LYS A 101 14.24 0.94 -4.88
C LYS A 101 13.14 -0.13 -4.94
N VAL A 102 12.40 -0.17 -6.05
CA VAL A 102 11.43 -1.24 -6.32
C VAL A 102 12.17 -2.58 -6.50
N VAL A 103 11.84 -3.55 -5.67
CA VAL A 103 12.42 -4.91 -5.68
C VAL A 103 11.40 -6.01 -6.00
N ALA A 104 10.11 -5.71 -5.96
CA ALA A 104 9.02 -6.57 -6.40
C ALA A 104 7.73 -5.76 -6.60
N GLN A 105 6.77 -6.29 -7.35
CA GLN A 105 5.47 -5.66 -7.59
C GLN A 105 4.38 -6.72 -7.78
N ASP A 106 3.12 -6.31 -7.64
CA ASP A 106 1.91 -7.10 -7.92
C ASP A 106 1.77 -8.43 -7.17
N LEU A 107 2.40 -8.53 -6.01
CA LEU A 107 2.26 -9.68 -5.11
C LEU A 107 1.04 -9.53 -4.20
N ARG A 108 0.32 -10.63 -3.98
CA ARG A 108 -0.88 -10.71 -3.12
C ARG A 108 -0.83 -11.96 -2.25
N GLY A 109 -1.71 -12.03 -1.26
CA GLY A 109 -1.93 -13.25 -0.48
C GLY A 109 -0.64 -13.79 0.15
N PRO A 110 -0.42 -15.12 0.10
CA PRO A 110 0.78 -15.76 0.65
C PRO A 110 2.09 -15.31 0.01
N GLU A 111 2.09 -15.00 -1.30
CA GLU A 111 3.30 -14.60 -2.03
C GLU A 111 3.82 -13.24 -1.55
N LEU A 112 2.89 -12.30 -1.29
CA LEU A 112 3.22 -11.01 -0.68
C LEU A 112 3.93 -11.23 0.66
N LYS A 113 3.31 -12.00 1.56
CA LYS A 113 3.90 -12.28 2.88
C LYS A 113 5.28 -12.91 2.76
N ALA A 114 5.43 -13.95 1.93
CA ALA A 114 6.69 -14.65 1.73
C ALA A 114 7.80 -13.67 1.27
N LYS A 115 7.48 -12.78 0.33
CA LYS A 115 8.46 -11.80 -0.16
C LYS A 115 8.88 -10.80 0.92
N ILE A 116 7.94 -10.31 1.72
CA ILE A 116 8.28 -9.39 2.82
C ILE A 116 9.17 -10.08 3.86
N VAL A 117 8.88 -11.34 4.22
CA VAL A 117 9.70 -12.11 5.16
C VAL A 117 11.11 -12.32 4.60
N GLU A 118 11.25 -12.68 3.32
CA GLU A 118 12.55 -12.82 2.66
C GLU A 118 13.37 -11.52 2.72
N LEU A 119 12.73 -10.38 2.46
CA LEU A 119 13.41 -9.08 2.43
C LEU A 119 13.77 -8.57 3.83
N LEU A 120 12.96 -8.87 4.86
CA LEU A 120 13.24 -8.47 6.24
C LEU A 120 14.32 -9.33 6.93
N ALA A 121 14.63 -10.50 6.37
CA ALA A 121 15.67 -11.39 6.90
C ALA A 121 17.10 -11.00 6.47
N LYS A 122 17.23 -10.03 5.55
CA LYS A 122 18.51 -9.47 5.10
C LYS A 122 18.96 -8.34 6.02
#